data_AF-A0A352WUR1-F1
#
_entry.id   AF-A0A352WUR1-F1
#
_cell.length_a   1.000
_cell.length_b   1.000
_cell.length_c   1.000
_cell.angle_alpha   90.00
_cell.angle_beta   90.00
_cell.angle_gamma   90.00
#
_symmetry.space_group_name_H-M   'P 1'
#
loop_
_entity.id
_entity.type
_entity.pdbx_description
1 polymer ?
#
loop_
_entity_poly.entity_id
_entity_poly.type
_entity_poly.pdbx_seq_one_letter_code
_entity_poly.pdbx_strand_id
1 'polypeptide(L)' 'MSELAIFGGTKSVTLSAGDMFKWPIITQEDEQAVLEVLRRGGMSGTDVTVAFEQDFCNWIGSKYALGH' A
#
# COMPACT_ATOMS: atom_id res chain seq x y z
N MET A 1 23.31 34.24 2.65
CA MET A 1 22.08 33.50 2.26
C MET A 1 21.80 32.47 3.33
N SER A 2 20.55 32.26 3.72
CA SER A 2 20.20 31.28 4.77
C SER A 2 20.36 29.85 4.24
N GLU A 3 20.90 28.94 5.03
CA GLU A 3 21.11 27.54 4.63
C GLU A 3 19.81 26.73 4.56
N LEU A 4 18.82 27.09 5.39
CA LEU A 4 17.57 26.32 5.47
C LEU A 4 16.57 26.77 4.40
N ALA A 5 15.99 25.80 3.70
CA ALA A 5 15.00 26.05 2.65
C ALA A 5 13.79 26.85 3.13
N ILE A 6 13.34 26.62 4.36
CA ILE A 6 12.23 27.37 4.98
C ILE A 6 12.55 28.86 5.22
N PHE A 7 13.82 29.24 5.15
CA PHE A 7 14.32 30.61 5.27
C PHE A 7 14.88 31.15 3.93
N GLY A 8 14.47 30.56 2.80
CA GLY A 8 14.89 30.99 1.46
C GLY A 8 16.20 30.38 0.96
N GLY A 9 16.75 29.38 1.66
CA GLY A 9 17.84 28.53 1.17
C GLY A 9 17.37 27.56 0.08
N THR A 10 18.30 26.81 -0.51
CA THR A 10 17.99 25.80 -1.54
C THR A 10 17.26 24.60 -0.92
N LYS A 11 16.30 24.02 -1.66
CA LYS A 11 15.62 22.78 -1.24
C LYS A 11 16.63 21.63 -1.14
N SER A 12 16.57 20.87 -0.04
CA SER A 12 17.40 19.66 0.14
C SER A 12 16.97 18.51 -0.77
N VAL A 13 15.68 18.44 -1.13
CA VAL A 13 15.15 17.50 -2.13
C VAL A 13 14.92 18.26 -3.43
N THR A 14 15.73 17.94 -4.44
CA THR A 14 15.73 18.61 -5.75
C THR A 14 15.06 17.79 -6.85
N LEU A 15 14.79 16.51 -6.59
CA LEU A 15 14.05 15.63 -7.49
C LEU A 15 12.61 16.12 -7.65
N SER A 16 12.05 15.91 -8.85
CA SER A 16 10.62 16.17 -9.07
C SER A 16 9.79 15.17 -8.27
N ALA A 17 8.60 15.60 -7.84
CA ALA A 17 7.65 14.74 -7.14
C ALA A 17 7.17 13.56 -8.00
N GLY A 18 7.35 13.61 -9.33
CA GLY A 18 6.94 12.55 -10.25
C GLY A 18 5.47 12.15 -10.04
N ASP A 19 5.26 10.85 -9.89
CA ASP A 19 3.99 10.20 -9.62
C ASP A 19 3.77 9.90 -8.13
N MET A 20 4.49 10.58 -7.22
CA MET A 20 4.35 10.41 -5.76
C MET A 20 2.90 10.56 -5.25
N PHE A 21 2.03 11.25 -6.00
CA PHE A 21 0.61 11.42 -5.68
C PHE A 21 -0.33 10.53 -6.50
N LYS A 22 0.20 9.62 -7.31
CA LYS A 22 -0.57 8.62 -8.04
C LYS A 22 -0.83 7.43 -7.13
N TRP A 23 -1.98 7.49 -6.46
CA TRP A 23 -2.43 6.46 -5.53
C TRP A 23 -3.88 6.07 -5.85
N PRO A 24 -4.27 4.78 -5.72
CA PRO A 24 -3.45 3.64 -5.32
C PRO A 24 -2.46 3.21 -6.41
N ILE A 25 -1.35 2.61 -5.97
CA ILE A 25 -0.44 1.90 -6.88
C ILE A 25 -1.04 0.52 -7.09
N ILE A 26 -1.54 0.26 -8.30
CA ILE A 26 -2.11 -1.04 -8.70
C ILE A 26 -1.14 -1.72 -9.65
N THR A 27 -0.78 -2.95 -9.31
CA THR A 27 0.10 -3.83 -10.08
C THR A 27 -0.71 -4.87 -10.84
N GLN A 28 -0.05 -5.62 -11.73
CA GLN A 28 -0.68 -6.74 -12.41
C GLN A 28 -1.07 -7.87 -11.44
N GLU A 29 -0.36 -8.03 -10.32
CA GLU A 29 -0.69 -8.99 -9.29
C GLU A 29 -2.03 -8.66 -8.64
N ASP A 30 -2.25 -7.38 -8.30
CA ASP A 30 -3.53 -6.90 -7.75
C ASP A 30 -4.70 -7.18 -8.72
N GLU A 31 -4.50 -6.91 -10.01
CA GLU A 31 -5.49 -7.20 -11.05
C GLU A 31 -5.81 -8.71 -11.12
N GLN A 32 -4.78 -9.58 -11.08
CA GLN A 32 -5.01 -11.02 -11.12
C GLN A 32 -5.70 -11.53 -9.86
N ALA A 33 -5.36 -11.02 -8.68
CA ALA A 33 -6.01 -11.39 -7.42
C ALA A 33 -7.51 -11.05 -7.44
N VAL A 34 -7.87 -9.86 -7.92
CA VAL A 34 -9.28 -9.46 -8.06
C VAL A 34 -9.99 -10.32 -9.12
N LEU A 35 -9.36 -10.58 -10.26
CA LEU A 35 -9.93 -11.43 -11.31
C LEU A 35 -10.16 -12.86 -10.84
N GLU A 36 -9.28 -13.41 -9.99
CA GLU A 36 -9.44 -14.72 -9.36
C GLU A 36 -10.75 -14.75 -8.55
N VAL A 37 -10.92 -13.80 -7.61
CA VAL A 37 -12.11 -13.69 -6.75
C VAL A 37 -13.39 -13.65 -7.58
N LEU A 38 -13.39 -12.85 -8.66
CA LEU A 38 -14.53 -12.73 -9.56
C LEU A 38 -14.82 -14.05 -10.29
N ARG A 39 -13.78 -14.71 -10.84
CA ARG A 39 -13.93 -15.95 -11.61
C ARG A 39 -14.46 -17.10 -10.77
N ARG A 40 -14.05 -17.21 -9.50
CA ARG A 40 -14.57 -18.24 -8.58
C ARG A 40 -15.89 -17.88 -7.90
N GLY A 41 -16.39 -16.65 -8.07
CA GLY A 41 -17.62 -16.20 -7.42
C GLY A 41 -17.47 -15.85 -5.93
N GLY A 42 -16.27 -15.53 -5.46
CA GLY A 42 -15.92 -15.41 -4.04
C GLY A 42 -16.05 -14.02 -3.40
N MET A 43 -16.79 -13.09 -4.02
CA MET A 43 -16.78 -11.66 -3.64
C MET A 43 -17.19 -11.35 -2.19
N SER A 44 -17.95 -12.23 -1.54
CA SER A 44 -18.33 -12.11 -0.12
C SER A 44 -17.60 -13.11 0.79
N GLY A 45 -16.62 -13.84 0.26
CA GLY A 45 -15.77 -14.75 1.03
C GLY A 45 -14.70 -14.00 1.82
N THR A 46 -14.20 -14.63 2.86
CA THR A 46 -13.16 -14.06 3.75
C THR A 46 -11.80 -14.74 3.59
N ASP A 47 -11.65 -15.66 2.63
CA ASP A 47 -10.43 -16.44 2.47
C ASP A 47 -9.19 -15.57 2.16
N VAL A 48 -9.36 -14.55 1.32
CA VAL A 48 -8.31 -13.55 1.05
C VAL A 48 -8.02 -12.70 2.28
N THR A 49 -9.05 -12.28 3.03
CA THR A 49 -8.90 -11.52 4.28
C THR A 49 -8.12 -12.31 5.33
N VAL A 50 -8.44 -13.59 5.51
CA VAL A 50 -7.75 -14.47 6.48
C VAL A 50 -6.28 -14.65 6.11
N ALA A 51 -5.96 -14.79 4.82
CA ALA A 51 -4.57 -14.85 4.37
C ALA A 51 -3.82 -13.54 4.68
N PHE A 52 -4.45 -12.40 4.39
CA PHE A 52 -3.89 -11.09 4.71
C PHE A 52 -3.68 -10.90 6.22
N GLU A 53 -4.65 -11.27 7.06
CA GLU A 53 -4.53 -11.19 8.52
C GLU A 53 -3.32 -11.97 9.03
N GLN A 54 -3.07 -13.15 8.47
CA GLN A 54 -1.92 -13.98 8.84
C GLN A 54 -0.59 -13.32 8.45
N ASP A 55 -0.49 -12.78 7.25
CA ASP A 55 0.71 -12.07 6.79
C ASP A 55 0.93 -10.79 7.59
N PHE A 56 -0.14 -10.08 7.90
CA PHE A 56 -0.10 -8.86 8.69
C PHE A 56 0.36 -9.14 10.12
N CYS A 57 -0.13 -10.21 10.76
CA CYS A 57 0.34 -10.67 12.07
C CYS A 57 1.85 -10.87 12.07
N ASN A 58 2.37 -11.58 11.06
CA ASN A 58 3.79 -11.85 10.91
C ASN A 58 4.59 -10.55 10.74
N TRP A 59 4.06 -9.61 9.96
CA TRP A 59 4.71 -8.32 9.71
C TRP A 59 4.79 -7.43 10.95
N ILE A 60 3.71 -7.32 11.72
CA ILE A 60 3.67 -6.45 12.92
C ILE A 60 4.16 -7.14 14.19
N GLY A 61 4.46 -8.44 14.13
CA GLY A 61 4.82 -9.24 15.31
C GLY A 61 3.66 -9.44 16.30
N SER A 62 2.42 -9.45 15.80
CA SER A 62 1.23 -9.73 16.61
C SER A 62 0.82 -11.19 16.46
N LYS A 63 0.17 -11.72 17.49
CA LYS A 63 -0.45 -13.04 17.44
C LYS A 63 -1.77 -13.05 16.66
N TYR A 64 -2.47 -11.93 16.66
CA TYR A 64 -3.81 -11.81 16.07
C TYR A 64 -3.98 -10.47 15.35
N ALA A 65 -4.72 -10.51 14.25
CA ALA A 65 -5.20 -9.37 13.47
C ALA A 65 -6.63 -9.72 13.00
N LEU A 66 -7.49 -8.71 12.87
CA LEU A 66 -8.86 -8.88 12.41
C LEU A 66 -9.24 -7.74 11.47
N GLY A 67 -9.60 -8.07 10.24
CA GLY A 67 -10.25 -7.17 9.28
C GLY A 67 -11.77 -7.34 9.38
N HIS A 68 -12.48 -6.26 9.69
CA HIS A 68 -13.95 -6.21 9.77
C HIS A 68 -14.53 -5.50 8.54
#